data_AF-A0A9E5EYK3-F1
#
_entry.id   AF-A0A9E5EYK3-F1
#
_cell.length_a   1.000
_cell.length_b   1.000
_cell.length_c   1.000
_cell.angle_alpha   90.00
_cell.angle_beta   90.00
_cell.angle_gamma   90.00
#
_symmetry.space_group_name_H-M   'P 1'
#
loop_
_entity.id
_entity.type
_entity.pdbx_description
1 polymer ?
#
loop_
_entity_poly.entity_id
_entity_poly.type
_entity_poly.pdbx_seq_one_letter_code
_entity_poly.pdbx_strand_id
1 'polypeptide(L)' 'MDNQQVSAALAEIGILMELLGENPFKVNAYVNASRTISQLTDEIASYVNKGTLGEI' A
#
# COMPACT_ATOMS: atom_id res chain seq x y z
N MET A 1 -4.73 -12.19 2.57
CA MET A 1 -3.65 -11.70 1.70
C MET A 1 -2.43 -11.50 2.56
N ASP A 2 -1.25 -11.86 2.05
CA ASP A 2 0.03 -11.56 2.71
C ASP A 2 0.53 -10.15 2.35
N ASN A 3 1.63 -9.72 2.99
CA ASN A 3 2.22 -8.39 2.79
C ASN A 3 2.57 -8.14 1.32
N GLN A 4 3.06 -9.16 0.62
CA GLN A 4 3.51 -9.02 -0.76
C GLN A 4 2.32 -8.87 -1.72
N GLN A 5 1.25 -9.63 -1.50
CA GLN A 5 0.01 -9.51 -2.25
C GLN A 5 -0.63 -8.13 -2.07
N VAL A 6 -0.64 -7.58 -0.85
CA VAL A 6 -1.18 -6.24 -0.59
C VAL A 6 -0.28 -5.17 -1.23
N SER A 7 1.03 -5.30 -1.09
CA SER A 7 2.00 -4.39 -1.72
C SER A 7 1.83 -4.35 -3.24
N ALA A 8 1.70 -5.52 -3.88
CA ALA A 8 1.50 -5.63 -5.32
C ALA A 8 0.19 -4.97 -5.78
N ALA A 9 -0.92 -5.20 -5.06
CA ALA A 9 -2.20 -4.57 -5.37
C ALA A 9 -2.12 -3.03 -5.25
N LEU A 10 -1.45 -2.51 -4.21
CA LEU A 10 -1.26 -1.06 -4.04
C LEU A 10 -0.40 -0.45 -5.16
N ALA A 11 0.65 -1.16 -5.60
CA ALA A 11 1.47 -0.72 -6.72
C ALA A 11 0.67 -0.69 -8.03
N GLU A 12 -0.13 -1.73 -8.29
CA GLU A 12 -1.00 -1.81 -9.47
C GLU A 12 -2.02 -0.66 -9.48
N ILE A 13 -2.65 -0.37 -8.34
CA ILE A 13 -3.54 0.79 -8.20
C ILE A 13 -2.80 2.09 -8.54
N GLY A 14 -1.60 2.29 -8.01
CA GLY A 14 -0.77 3.47 -8.32
C GLY A 14 -0.53 3.65 -9.82
N ILE A 15 -0.15 2.56 -10.51
CA ILE A 15 0.07 2.55 -11.97
C ILE A 15 -1.21 2.89 -12.72
N LEU A 16 -2.33 2.26 -12.36
CA LEU A 16 -3.61 2.51 -13.01
C LEU A 16 -4.07 3.96 -12.82
N MET A 17 -3.89 4.52 -11.62
CA MET A 17 -4.21 5.91 -11.35
C MET A 17 -3.36 6.87 -12.18
N GLU A 18 -2.06 6.61 -12.29
CA GLU A 18 -1.16 7.40 -13.14
C GLU A 18 -1.62 7.37 -14.61
N LEU A 19 -1.95 6.19 -15.14
CA LEU A 19 -2.45 6.01 -16.51
C LEU A 19 -3.78 6.73 -16.75
N LEU A 20 -4.63 6.83 -15.74
CA LEU A 20 -5.90 7.56 -15.80
C LEU A 20 -5.74 9.08 -15.63
N GLY A 21 -4.51 9.59 -15.42
CA GLY A 21 -4.25 11.01 -15.22
C GLY A 21 -4.74 11.52 -13.85
N GLU A 22 -4.83 10.65 -12.85
CA GLU A 22 -5.21 11.05 -11.49
C GLU A 22 -4.14 11.94 -10.83
N ASN A 23 -4.54 12.54 -9.71
CA ASN A 23 -3.70 13.48 -8.99
C ASN A 23 -2.35 12.83 -8.54
N PRO A 24 -1.19 13.47 -8.81
CA PRO A 24 0.12 12.93 -8.44
C PRO A 24 0.29 12.64 -6.93
N PHE A 25 -0.36 13.41 -6.05
CA PHE A 25 -0.36 13.15 -4.62
C PHE A 25 -0.99 11.79 -4.30
N LYS A 26 -2.13 11.47 -4.93
CA LYS A 26 -2.79 10.18 -4.72
C LYS A 26 -1.96 9.03 -5.30
N VAL A 27 -1.45 9.18 -6.52
CA VAL A 27 -0.57 8.17 -7.15
C VAL A 27 0.60 7.85 -6.22
N ASN A 28 1.30 8.88 -5.75
CA ASN A 28 2.43 8.72 -4.84
C ASN A 28 2.02 8.10 -3.50
N ALA A 29 0.81 8.38 -2.98
CA ALA A 29 0.32 7.75 -1.76
C ALA A 29 0.22 6.23 -1.90
N TYR A 30 -0.32 5.72 -3.02
CA TYR A 30 -0.42 4.27 -3.26
C TYR A 30 0.95 3.62 -3.48
N VAL A 31 1.85 4.27 -4.23
CA VAL A 31 3.22 3.78 -4.44
C VAL A 31 4.00 3.72 -3.12
N ASN A 32 3.88 4.76 -2.28
CA ASN A 32 4.53 4.79 -0.98
C ASN A 32 3.95 3.73 -0.03
N ALA A 33 2.63 3.59 0.02
CA ALA A 33 1.97 2.56 0.82
C ALA A 33 2.43 1.14 0.41
N SER A 34 2.51 0.88 -0.90
CA SER A 34 3.04 -0.39 -1.43
C SER A 34 4.44 -0.69 -0.89
N ARG A 35 5.34 0.31 -0.89
CA ARG A 35 6.70 0.18 -0.35
C ARG A 35 6.69 -0.07 1.15
N THR A 36 5.92 0.69 1.93
CA THR A 36 5.81 0.50 3.38
C THR A 36 5.34 -0.91 3.71
N ILE A 37 4.28 -1.38 3.06
CA ILE A 37 3.74 -2.72 3.31
C ILE A 37 4.73 -3.83 2.93
N SER A 38 5.50 -3.68 1.84
CA SER A 38 6.52 -4.67 1.45
C SER A 38 7.66 -4.84 2.47
N GLN A 39 7.90 -3.82 3.29
CA GLN A 39 9.00 -3.77 4.26
C GLN A 39 8.58 -4.15 5.67
N LEU A 40 7.29 -4.44 5.90
CA LEU A 40 6.80 -4.88 7.19
C LEU A 40 7.43 -6.22 7.58
N THR A 41 8.02 -6.25 8.77
CA THR A 41 8.57 -7.46 9.38
C THR A 41 7.47 -8.38 9.91
N ASP A 42 6.41 -7.79 10.47
CA ASP A 42 5.23 -8.52 10.94
C ASP A 42 4.18 -8.62 9.81
N GLU A 43 3.26 -9.58 9.94
CA GLU A 43 2.13 -9.70 9.03
C GLU A 43 1.21 -8.47 9.10
N ILE A 44 0.83 -7.92 7.95
CA ILE A 44 -0.08 -6.77 7.82
C ILE A 44 -1.41 -7.02 8.57
N ALA A 45 -1.87 -8.27 8.57
CA ALA A 45 -3.07 -8.69 9.30
C ALA A 45 -2.99 -8.39 10.80
N SER A 46 -1.79 -8.46 11.40
CA SER A 46 -1.55 -8.11 12.81
C SER A 46 -1.89 -6.64 13.09
N TYR A 47 -1.42 -5.72 12.24
CA TYR A 47 -1.68 -4.29 12.35
C TYR A 47 -3.16 -3.96 12.10
N VAL A 48 -3.79 -4.63 11.13
CA VAL A 48 -5.23 -4.47 10.86
C VAL A 48 -6.05 -4.90 12.07
N ASN A 49 -5.76 -6.08 12.64
CA ASN A 49 -6.48 -6.59 13.80
C ASN A 49 -6.29 -5.73 15.05
N LYS A 50 -5.13 -5.09 15.20
CA LYS A 50 -4.83 -4.14 16.29
C LYS A 50 -5.39 -2.73 16.04
N GLY A 51 -5.81 -2.42 14.81
CA GLY A 51 -6.25 -1.07 14.43
C GLY A 51 -5.10 -0.05 14.32
N THR A 52 -3.85 -0.49 14.24
CA THR A 52 -2.65 0.36 14.26
C THR A 52 -2.03 0.59 12.88
N LEU A 53 -2.69 0.14 11.80
CA LEU A 53 -2.16 0.28 10.44
C LEU A 53 -1.94 1.74 10.00
N GLY A 54 -2.67 2.69 10.57
CA GLY A 54 -2.50 4.12 10.26
C GLY A 54 -1.27 4.76 10.90
N GLU A 55 -0.53 4.04 11.75
CA GLU A 55 0.61 4.53 12.51
C GLU A 55 1.97 4.12 11.90
N ILE A 56 1.96 3.35 10.80
CA ILE A 56 3.16 2.83 10.12
C ILE A 56 3.51 3.58 8.84
#